data_AF-A0A821YCW4-F1
#
_entry.id   AF-A0A821YCW4-F1
#
_cell.length_a   1.000
_cell.length_b   1.000
_cell.length_c   1.000
_cell.angle_alpha   90.00
_cell.angle_beta   90.00
_cell.angle_gamma   90.00
#
_symmetry.space_group_name_H-M   'P 1'
#
loop_
_entity.id
_entity.type
_entity.pdbx_description
1 polymer ?
#
loop_
_entity_poly.entity_id
_entity_poly.type
_entity_poly.pdbx_seq_one_letter_code
_entity_poly.pdbx_strand_id
1 'polypeptide(L)'
;INHQLVHAKISDLLQHITNSEQQDQAKCILIEHAKLFDTNRPTIATNVKPHAIKTLDHPPPTSKPYYSTPSKQEAMYKITQELLHFGLIRPSYSPYAAPALL
;
A
#
# COMPACT_ATOMS: atom_id res chain seq x y z
N ILE A 1 -12.59 -3.39 -9.84
CA ILE A 1 -11.45 -4.34 -9.91
C ILE A 1 -11.12 -4.50 -11.38
N ASN A 2 -9.85 -4.41 -11.78
CA ASN A 2 -9.46 -4.71 -13.17
C ASN A 2 -9.20 -6.22 -13.29
N HIS A 3 -10.27 -6.98 -13.55
CA HIS A 3 -10.23 -8.44 -13.55
C HIS A 3 -9.22 -9.01 -14.54
N GLN A 4 -9.06 -8.40 -15.72
CA GLN A 4 -8.11 -8.85 -16.74
C GLN A 4 -6.66 -8.78 -16.25
N LEU A 5 -6.28 -7.66 -15.63
CA LEU A 5 -4.92 -7.46 -15.12
C LEU A 5 -4.60 -8.41 -13.96
N VAL A 6 -5.56 -8.64 -13.06
CA VAL A 6 -5.38 -9.56 -11.94
C VAL A 6 -5.25 -11.01 -12.42
N HIS A 7 -6.06 -11.43 -13.39
CA HIS A 7 -5.98 -12.79 -13.94
C HIS A 7 -4.66 -13.04 -14.69
N ALA A 8 -4.14 -12.03 -15.39
CA ALA A 8 -2.82 -12.09 -16.02
C ALA A 8 -1.72 -12.29 -14.97
N LYS A 9 -1.72 -11.48 -13.90
CA LYS A 9 -0.78 -11.62 -12.78
C LYS A 9 -0.86 -12.98 -12.09
N ILE A 10 -2.08 -13.49 -11.85
CA ILE A 10 -2.28 -14.82 -11.28
C ILE A 10 -1.69 -15.90 -12.21
N SER A 11 -1.89 -15.78 -13.52
CA SER A 11 -1.36 -16.74 -14.49
C SER A 11 0.18 -16.73 -14.51
N ASP A 12 0.79 -15.55 -14.49
CA ASP A 12 2.25 -15.39 -14.36
C ASP A 12 2.79 -16.02 -13.08
N LEU A 13 2.11 -15.82 -11.95
CA LEU A 13 2.53 -16.40 -10.67
C LEU A 13 2.49 -17.93 -10.68
N LEU A 14 1.58 -18.54 -11.45
CA LEU A 14 1.41 -19.99 -11.51
C LEU A 14 2.30 -20.68 -12.54
N GLN A 15 3.07 -19.94 -13.35
CA GLN A 15 3.88 -20.49 -14.45
C GLN A 15 4.93 -21.52 -14.01
N HIS A 16 5.35 -21.47 -12.74
CA HIS A 16 6.38 -22.33 -12.18
C HIS A 16 5.86 -23.72 -11.75
N ILE A 17 4.55 -23.94 -11.77
CA ILE A 17 3.94 -25.21 -11.37
C ILE A 17 3.95 -26.16 -12.57
N THR A 18 4.75 -27.21 -12.50
CA THR A 18 4.93 -28.19 -13.60
C THR A 18 3.74 -29.13 -13.76
N ASN A 19 3.02 -29.43 -12.68
CA ASN A 19 1.84 -30.29 -12.72
C ASN A 19 0.60 -29.49 -13.17
N SER A 20 0.07 -29.83 -14.35
CA SER A 20 -1.09 -29.14 -14.94
C SER A 20 -2.34 -29.19 -14.07
N GLU A 21 -2.61 -30.31 -13.41
CA GLU A 21 -3.80 -30.45 -12.55
C GLU A 21 -3.72 -29.54 -11.33
N GLN A 22 -2.55 -29.49 -10.68
CA GLN A 22 -2.32 -28.60 -9.54
C GLN A 22 -2.35 -27.13 -9.96
N GLN A 23 -1.80 -26.81 -11.14
CA GLN A 23 -1.82 -25.47 -11.70
C GLN A 23 -3.25 -24.99 -11.95
N ASP A 24 -4.09 -25.84 -12.55
CA ASP A 24 -5.49 -25.53 -12.83
C ASP A 24 -6.31 -25.37 -11.55
N GLN A 25 -6.13 -26.27 -10.57
CA GLN A 25 -6.78 -26.17 -9.26
C GLN A 25 -6.41 -24.87 -8.54
N ALA A 26 -5.12 -24.54 -8.49
CA ALA A 26 -4.64 -23.30 -7.89
C ALA A 26 -5.19 -22.06 -8.63
N LYS A 27 -5.21 -22.10 -9.96
CA LYS A 27 -5.76 -21.01 -10.80
C LYS A 27 -7.23 -20.76 -10.50
N CYS A 28 -8.04 -21.81 -10.40
CA CYS A 28 -9.46 -21.68 -10.06
C CYS A 28 -9.67 -20.99 -8.71
N ILE A 29 -8.96 -21.43 -7.66
CA ILE A 29 -9.08 -20.87 -6.30
C ILE A 29 -8.63 -19.39 -6.27
N LEU A 30 -7.49 -19.08 -6.91
CA LEU A 30 -6.96 -17.71 -6.93
C LEU A 30 -7.87 -16.76 -7.73
N ILE A 31 -8.49 -17.23 -8.80
CA ILE A 31 -9.47 -16.45 -9.57
C ILE A 31 -10.76 -16.26 -8.77
N GLU A 32 -11.26 -17.29 -8.07
CA GLU A 32 -12.41 -17.19 -7.19
C GLU A 32 -12.21 -16.11 -6.11
N HIS A 33 -10.98 -16.03 -5.57
CA HIS A 33 -10.59 -15.02 -4.59
C HIS A 33 -9.81 -13.83 -5.19
N ALA A 34 -9.96 -13.55 -6.50
CA ALA A 34 -9.16 -12.55 -7.22
C ALA A 34 -9.14 -11.16 -6.57
N LYS A 35 -10.22 -10.78 -5.86
CA LYS A 35 -10.31 -9.52 -5.12
C LYS A 35 -9.20 -9.36 -4.09
N LEU A 36 -8.76 -10.44 -3.44
CA LEU A 36 -7.67 -10.40 -2.43
C LEU A 36 -6.30 -10.17 -3.06
N PHE A 37 -6.15 -10.49 -4.35
CA PHE A 37 -4.90 -10.39 -5.10
C PHE A 37 -4.86 -9.18 -6.04
N ASP A 38 -5.83 -8.24 -5.95
CA ASP A 38 -5.81 -6.99 -6.71
C ASP A 38 -4.73 -6.05 -6.15
N THR A 39 -3.52 -6.15 -6.72
CA THR A 39 -2.37 -5.31 -6.36
C THR A 39 -2.37 -3.91 -6.99
N ASN A 40 -3.43 -3.54 -7.73
CA ASN A 40 -3.50 -2.23 -8.40
C ASN A 40 -3.98 -1.12 -7.48
N ARG A 41 -4.44 -1.47 -6.28
CA ARG A 41 -4.89 -0.55 -5.25
C ARG A 41 -4.48 -1.08 -3.88
N PRO A 42 -4.17 -0.23 -2.90
CA PRO A 42 -3.99 -0.67 -1.53
C PRO A 42 -5.32 -1.19 -0.97
N THR A 43 -5.25 -2.25 -0.18
CA THR A 43 -6.41 -2.78 0.54
C THR A 43 -6.69 -1.91 1.75
N ILE A 44 -7.87 -1.26 1.78
CA ILE A 44 -8.35 -0.51 2.94
C ILE A 44 -9.33 -1.39 3.70
N ALA A 45 -8.97 -1.75 4.93
CA ALA A 45 -9.83 -2.53 5.80
C ALA A 45 -11.03 -1.69 6.26
N THR A 46 -12.23 -2.24 6.10
CA THR A 46 -13.48 -1.64 6.60
C THR A 46 -13.91 -2.36 7.87
N ASN A 47 -14.69 -1.68 8.73
CA ASN A 47 -15.17 -2.23 10.01
C ASN A 47 -14.06 -2.65 11.00
N VAL A 48 -12.90 -2.00 10.94
CA VAL A 48 -11.81 -2.20 11.89
C VAL A 48 -11.94 -1.26 13.07
N LYS A 49 -11.52 -1.73 14.26
CA LYS A 49 -11.35 -0.87 15.42
C LYS A 49 -10.21 0.13 15.12
N PRO A 50 -10.43 1.45 15.24
CA PRO A 50 -9.37 2.43 15.02
C PRO A 50 -8.16 2.14 15.91
N HIS A 51 -6.97 2.18 15.32
CA HIS A 51 -5.73 2.07 16.08
C HIS A 51 -5.53 3.34 16.91
N ALA A 52 -5.36 3.18 18.23
CA ALA A 52 -5.12 4.27 19.16
C ALA A 52 -3.70 4.18 19.70
N ILE A 53 -2.93 5.26 19.55
CA ILE A 53 -1.57 5.38 20.08
C ILE A 53 -1.66 6.08 21.43
N LYS A 54 -1.23 5.41 22.50
CA LYS A 54 -1.18 6.00 23.84
C LYS A 54 0.10 6.83 23.95
N THR A 55 -0.05 8.13 24.23
CA THR A 55 1.07 9.04 24.48
C THR A 55 1.34 9.18 25.98
N LEU A 56 2.56 9.57 26.32
CA LEU A 56 2.91 10.04 27.66
C LEU A 56 2.73 11.55 27.76
N ASP A 57 2.85 12.09 28.98
CA ASP A 57 2.76 13.54 29.25
C ASP A 57 4.06 14.25 28.87
N HIS A 58 4.27 14.44 27.57
CA HIS A 58 5.40 15.14 26.98
C HIS A 58 4.95 16.09 25.88
N PRO A 59 5.66 17.21 25.66
CA PRO A 59 5.42 18.08 24.53
C PRO A 59 5.47 17.31 23.19
N PRO A 60 4.64 17.70 22.20
CA PRO A 60 4.63 17.04 20.90
C PRO A 60 5.99 17.20 20.19
N PRO A 61 6.67 16.11 19.80
CA PRO A 61 7.90 16.21 19.01
C PRO A 61 7.62 16.83 17.64
N THR A 62 8.40 17.86 17.31
CA THR A 62 8.36 18.54 16.02
C THR A 62 9.77 18.72 15.49
N SER A 63 10.03 18.15 14.32
CA SER A 63 11.34 18.14 13.68
C SER A 63 11.21 18.62 12.24
N LYS A 64 12.20 19.42 11.80
CA LYS A 64 12.26 19.90 10.41
C LYS A 64 12.52 18.74 9.44
N PRO A 65 11.99 18.80 8.20
CA PRO A 65 12.36 17.85 7.15
C PRO A 65 13.87 17.83 6.90
N TYR A 66 14.41 16.66 6.58
CA TYR A 66 15.81 16.54 6.17
C TYR A 66 16.05 17.19 4.81
N TYR A 67 17.30 17.61 4.57
CA TYR A 67 17.73 17.98 3.23
C TYR A 67 17.53 16.80 2.28
N SER A 68 17.03 17.07 1.08
CA SER A 68 16.83 16.09 0.02
C SER A 68 17.29 16.68 -1.30
N THR A 69 17.96 15.88 -2.13
CA THR A 69 18.30 16.28 -3.50
C THR A 69 17.04 16.44 -4.34
N PRO A 70 17.06 17.20 -5.45
CA PRO A 70 15.88 17.40 -6.29
C PRO A 70 15.22 16.10 -6.76
N SER A 71 16.02 15.10 -7.16
CA SER A 71 15.51 13.79 -7.56
C SER A 71 14.78 13.06 -6.42
N LYS A 72 15.31 13.13 -5.19
CA LYS A 72 14.63 12.56 -4.02
C LYS A 72 13.35 13.33 -3.68
N GLN A 73 13.35 14.66 -3.80
CA GLN A 73 12.14 15.45 -3.57
C GLN A 73 11.03 15.08 -4.57
N GLU A 74 11.38 14.88 -5.84
CA GLU A 74 10.43 14.47 -6.87
C GLU A 74 9.86 13.07 -6.60
N ALA A 75 10.72 12.11 -6.22
CA ALA A 75 10.27 10.77 -5.83
C ALA A 75 9.34 10.83 -4.60
N MET A 76 9.67 11.64 -3.59
CA MET A 76 8.86 11.78 -2.37
C MET A 76 7.50 12.36 -2.70
N TYR A 77 7.49 13.35 -3.58
CA TYR A 77 6.27 13.97 -4.06
C TYR A 77 5.38 12.95 -4.77
N LYS A 78 5.92 12.14 -5.69
CA LYS A 78 5.16 11.08 -6.38
C LYS A 78 4.51 10.09 -5.42
N ILE A 79 5.28 9.58 -4.45
CA ILE A 79 4.77 8.68 -3.40
C ILE A 79 3.68 9.39 -2.58
N THR A 80 3.90 10.63 -2.18
CA THR A 80 2.92 11.40 -1.41
C THR A 80 1.62 11.58 -2.18
N GLN A 81 1.68 11.89 -3.48
CA GLN A 81 0.50 12.02 -4.33
C GLN A 81 -0.24 10.67 -4.49
N GLU A 82 0.47 9.56 -4.61
CA GLU A 82 -0.13 8.23 -4.66
C GLU A 82 -0.87 7.89 -3.36
N LEU A 83 -0.23 8.13 -2.20
CA LEU A 83 -0.85 7.91 -0.89
C LEU A 83 -2.08 8.80 -0.67
N LEU A 84 -2.02 10.07 -1.13
CA LEU A 84 -3.16 10.99 -1.10
C LEU A 84 -4.29 10.51 -2.02
N HIS A 85 -3.96 10.07 -3.24
CA HIS A 85 -4.92 9.56 -4.23
C HIS A 85 -5.71 8.37 -3.68
N PHE A 86 -5.03 7.45 -2.99
CA PHE A 86 -5.68 6.30 -2.35
C PHE A 86 -6.31 6.60 -0.98
N GLY A 87 -6.22 7.84 -0.48
CA GLY A 87 -6.79 8.24 0.81
C GLY A 87 -6.09 7.61 2.03
N LEU A 88 -4.84 7.17 1.87
CA LEU A 88 -4.05 6.57 2.95
C LEU A 88 -3.48 7.63 3.91
N ILE A 89 -3.25 8.85 3.40
CA ILE A 89 -2.85 10.01 4.19
C ILE A 89 -3.74 11.21 3.86
N ARG A 90 -3.67 12.25 4.69
CA ARG A 90 -4.34 13.54 4.45
C ARG A 90 -3.49 14.71 4.95
N PRO A 91 -3.68 15.92 4.41
CA PRO A 91 -3.11 17.13 5.01
C PRO A 91 -3.55 17.28 6.47
N SER A 92 -2.66 17.82 7.31
CA SER A 92 -2.97 18.09 8.71
C SER A 92 -2.21 19.32 9.21
N TYR A 93 -2.76 19.95 10.26
CA TYR A 93 -2.11 21.01 11.03
C TYR A 93 -1.68 20.45 12.39
N SER A 94 -0.95 19.34 12.35
CA SER A 94 -0.54 18.61 13.56
C SER A 94 0.60 19.35 14.30
N PRO A 95 0.57 19.41 15.64
CA PRO A 95 1.72 19.87 16.40
C PRO A 95 2.85 18.83 16.45
N TYR A 96 2.57 17.58 16.07
CA TYR A 96 3.55 16.50 15.89
C TYR A 96 4.05 16.48 14.45
N ALA A 97 5.36 16.48 14.24
CA ALA A 97 5.98 16.36 12.93
C ALA A 97 7.29 15.56 13.00
N ALA A 98 7.38 14.52 12.18
CA ALA A 98 8.59 13.72 12.01
C ALA A 98 9.08 13.82 10.56
N PRO A 99 10.40 13.92 10.31
CA PRO A 99 10.94 13.97 8.97
C PRO A 99 10.81 12.60 8.27
N ALA A 100 10.47 12.62 6.98
CA ALA A 100 10.45 11.43 6.13
C ALA A 100 11.77 11.26 5.38
N LEU A 101 12.09 10.02 4.97
CA LEU A 101 13.30 9.65 4.24
C LEU A 101 12.96 8.75 3.04
N LEU A 102 13.78 8.88 1.99
CA LEU A 102 13.77 8.09 0.76
C LEU A 102 15.09 7.35 0.58
#